data_AF-A0A961CW83-F1
#
_entry.id   AF-A0A961CW83-F1
#
_cell.length_a   1.000
_cell.length_b   1.000
_cell.length_c   1.000
_cell.angle_alpha   90.00
_cell.angle_beta   90.00
_cell.angle_gamma   90.00
#
_symmetry.space_group_name_H-M   'P 1'
#
loop_
_entity.id
_entity.type
_entity.pdbx_description
1 polymer ?
#
loop_
_entity_poly.entity_id
_entity_poly.type
_entity_poly.pdbx_seq_one_letter_code
_entity_poly.pdbx_strand_id
1 'polypeptide(L)'
;MAELFLGGKVDPATHERTGDEVRIGTDNFTTHGVIVGMTGSGKTGLGVVLIEEVLAAGLPALLIDPKGDLTNLCLTFPELRPADFRPWIDEAQATAAGLSPDDFAAQQADTWTKGLAGWGFGGAN
;
A
#
# COMPACT_ATOMS: atom_id res chain seq x y z
N MET A 1 3.86 -9.64 22.02
CA MET A 1 3.10 -8.56 21.35
C MET A 1 3.48 -8.55 19.89
N ALA A 2 2.57 -8.14 19.01
CA ALA A 2 2.88 -8.09 17.59
C ALA A 2 3.76 -6.88 17.29
N GLU A 3 4.69 -7.06 16.35
CA GLU A 3 5.57 -6.00 15.85
C GLU A 3 5.10 -5.61 14.44
N LEU A 4 4.42 -4.48 14.35
CA LEU A 4 3.78 -4.01 13.11
C LEU A 4 4.84 -3.40 12.20
N PHE A 5 4.97 -3.89 10.96
CA PHE A 5 5.88 -3.36 9.95
C PHE A 5 5.33 -2.07 9.32
N LEU A 6 6.10 -0.98 9.38
CA LEU A 6 5.70 0.33 8.82
C LEU A 6 6.44 0.72 7.54
N GLY A 7 7.38 -0.11 7.10
CA GLY A 7 8.21 0.17 5.92
C GLY A 7 9.71 0.03 6.21
N GLY A 8 10.51 0.43 5.21
CA GLY A 8 11.97 0.40 5.28
C GLY A 8 12.53 1.74 5.69
N LYS A 9 13.60 1.74 6.48
CA LYS A 9 14.36 2.94 6.80
C LYS A 9 15.02 3.49 5.54
N VAL A 10 15.00 4.81 5.41
CA VAL A 10 15.53 5.53 4.25
C VAL A 10 16.71 6.39 4.68
N ASP A 11 17.76 6.39 3.88
CA ASP A 11 18.88 7.32 4.05
C ASP A 11 18.43 8.74 3.65
N PRO A 12 18.54 9.73 4.54
CA PRO A 12 18.04 11.07 4.27
C PRO A 12 18.83 11.84 3.20
N ALA A 13 20.04 11.41 2.85
CA ALA A 13 20.86 12.03 1.81
C ALA A 13 20.60 11.42 0.42
N THR A 14 20.45 10.09 0.34
CA THR A 14 20.24 9.40 -0.96
C THR A 14 18.78 9.13 -1.26
N HIS A 15 17.91 9.17 -0.26
CA HIS A 15 16.52 8.73 -0.31
C HIS A 15 16.35 7.25 -0.70
N GLU A 16 17.41 6.45 -0.57
CA GLU A 16 17.36 5.01 -0.81
C GLU A 16 17.09 4.24 0.49
N ARG A 17 16.49 3.06 0.36
CA ARG A 17 16.24 2.18 1.51
C ARG A 17 17.56 1.61 2.03
N THR A 18 17.79 1.65 3.34
CA THR A 18 19.01 1.11 3.96
C THR A 18 19.01 -0.41 4.08
N GLY A 19 17.85 -1.04 3.89
CA GLY A 19 17.63 -2.47 4.13
C GLY A 19 17.11 -2.76 5.55
N ASP A 20 17.16 -1.79 6.46
CA ASP A 20 16.57 -1.94 7.79
C ASP A 20 15.05 -1.73 7.75
N GLU A 21 14.32 -2.51 8.53
CA GLU A 21 12.87 -2.36 8.70
C GLU A 21 12.54 -1.41 9.85
N VAL A 22 11.44 -0.68 9.71
CA VAL A 22 10.79 0.06 10.79
C VAL A 22 9.64 -0.79 11.30
N ARG A 23 9.75 -1.23 12.55
CA ARG A 23 8.69 -1.97 13.25
C ARG A 23 8.28 -1.25 14.52
N ILE A 24 6.99 -1.29 14.84
CA ILE A 24 6.44 -0.71 16.07
C ILE A 24 5.63 -1.77 16.82
N GLY A 25 5.98 -2.00 18.08
CA GLY A 25 5.25 -2.88 18.98
C GLY A 25 3.85 -2.34 19.31
N THR A 26 2.88 -3.25 19.42
CA THR A 26 1.47 -2.89 19.69
C THR A 26 1.24 -2.18 21.02
N ASP A 27 2.15 -2.31 21.99
CA ASP A 27 2.13 -1.56 23.26
C ASP A 27 2.24 -0.05 23.08
N ASN A 28 2.94 0.40 22.04
CA ASN A 28 3.06 1.83 21.74
C ASN A 28 1.71 2.47 21.39
N PHE A 29 0.69 1.67 21.03
CA PHE A 29 -0.64 2.15 20.69
C PHE A 29 -1.61 2.17 21.88
N THR A 30 -1.16 1.78 23.09
CA THR A 30 -1.97 1.84 24.31
C THR A 30 -2.20 3.26 24.82
N THR A 31 -1.43 4.23 24.34
CA THR A 31 -1.51 5.66 24.72
C THR A 31 -2.01 6.56 23.60
N HIS A 32 -2.71 6.01 22.60
CA HIS A 32 -3.15 6.67 21.36
C HIS A 32 -1.98 6.98 20.41
N GLY A 33 -2.30 7.06 19.12
CA GLY A 33 -1.39 7.48 18.06
C GLY A 33 -2.04 8.52 17.17
N VAL A 34 -1.23 9.37 16.54
CA VAL A 34 -1.69 10.37 15.58
C VAL A 34 -0.78 10.40 14.36
N ILE A 35 -1.37 10.43 13.17
CA ILE A 35 -0.66 10.61 11.89
C ILE A 35 -0.97 12.01 11.37
N VAL A 36 0.06 12.84 11.21
CA VAL A 36 -0.06 14.24 10.74
C VAL A 36 0.76 14.46 9.48
N GLY A 37 0.34 15.43 8.65
CA GLY A 37 1.02 15.75 7.38
C GLY A 37 0.08 16.37 6.35
N MET A 38 0.64 17.01 5.32
CA MET A 38 -0.14 17.61 4.22
C MET A 38 -0.70 16.59 3.24
N THR A 39 -1.66 16.97 2.39
CA THR A 39 -2.16 16.10 1.31
C THR A 39 -1.01 15.63 0.42
N GLY A 40 -1.01 14.35 0.04
CA GLY A 40 0.08 13.74 -0.73
C GLY A 40 1.28 13.26 0.10
N SER A 41 1.33 13.52 1.42
CA SER A 41 2.46 13.10 2.27
C SER A 41 2.44 11.62 2.71
N GLY A 42 1.54 10.80 2.15
CA GLY A 42 1.45 9.37 2.47
C GLY A 42 0.66 8.99 3.74
N LYS A 43 -0.06 9.91 4.38
CA LYS A 43 -0.84 9.60 5.62
C LYS A 43 -1.81 8.42 5.47
N THR A 44 -2.61 8.43 4.40
CA THR A 44 -3.57 7.34 4.14
C THR A 44 -2.85 6.03 3.88
N GLY A 45 -1.75 6.05 3.11
CA GLY A 45 -0.94 4.86 2.88
C GLY A 45 -0.35 4.27 4.16
N LEU A 46 0.20 5.10 5.04
CA LEU A 46 0.69 4.66 6.35
C LEU A 46 -0.44 4.08 7.23
N GLY A 47 -1.64 4.68 7.18
CA GLY A 47 -2.81 4.16 7.89
C GLY A 47 -3.25 2.79 7.36
N VAL A 48 -3.24 2.59 6.05
CA VAL A 48 -3.53 1.30 5.40
C VAL A 48 -2.54 0.24 5.84
N VAL A 49 -1.23 0.51 5.79
CA VAL A 49 -0.19 -0.43 6.24
C VAL A 49 -0.42 -0.83 7.70
N LEU A 50 -0.71 0.13 8.58
CA LEU A 50 -1.03 -0.16 9.98
C LEU A 50 -2.27 -1.07 10.12
N ILE A 51 -3.31 -0.82 9.35
CA ILE A 51 -4.53 -1.65 9.35
C ILE A 51 -4.21 -3.07 8.89
N GLU A 52 -3.48 -3.23 7.78
CA GLU A 52 -3.07 -4.53 7.25
C GLU A 52 -2.25 -5.32 8.26
N GLU A 53 -1.25 -4.70 8.91
CA GLU A 53 -0.43 -5.34 9.94
C GLU A 53 -1.23 -5.73 11.20
N VAL A 54 -2.15 -4.88 11.64
CA VAL A 54 -3.04 -5.16 12.77
C VAL A 54 -3.93 -6.36 12.46
N LEU A 55 -4.52 -6.41 11.27
CA LEU A 55 -5.36 -7.51 10.82
C LEU A 55 -4.55 -8.80 10.62
N ALA A 56 -3.35 -8.73 10.04
CA ALA A 56 -2.44 -9.86 9.87
C ALA A 56 -1.96 -10.44 11.21
N ALA A 57 -1.81 -9.60 12.24
CA ALA A 57 -1.53 -10.02 13.61
C ALA A 57 -2.74 -10.65 14.34
N GLY A 58 -3.90 -10.73 13.69
CA GLY A 58 -5.13 -11.29 14.27
C GLY A 58 -5.77 -10.40 15.32
N LEU A 59 -5.47 -9.09 15.31
CA LEU A 59 -6.01 -8.14 16.27
C LEU A 59 -7.34 -7.58 15.77
N PRO A 60 -8.36 -7.48 16.64
CA PRO A 60 -9.63 -6.87 16.27
C PRO A 60 -9.46 -5.37 16.04
N ALA A 61 -10.01 -4.85 14.95
CA ALA A 61 -9.97 -3.44 14.60
C ALA A 61 -11.39 -2.89 14.36
N LEU A 62 -11.69 -1.72 14.94
CA LEU A 62 -12.87 -0.92 14.59
C LEU A 62 -12.39 0.30 13.79
N LEU A 63 -12.78 0.36 12.52
CA LEU A 63 -12.34 1.39 11.59
C LEU A 63 -13.51 2.32 11.27
N ILE A 64 -13.32 3.62 11.49
CA ILE A 64 -14.29 4.66 11.14
C ILE A 64 -13.73 5.43 9.96
N ASP A 65 -14.30 5.19 8.79
CA ASP A 65 -13.87 5.78 7.53
C ASP A 65 -14.94 6.70 6.96
N PRO A 66 -14.88 8.01 7.24
CA PRO A 66 -15.82 8.98 6.69
C PRO A 66 -15.57 9.26 5.20
N LYS A 67 -14.43 8.85 4.64
CA LYS A 67 -14.07 9.09 3.23
C LYS A 67 -14.47 7.94 2.31
N GLY A 68 -14.61 6.74 2.86
CA GLY A 68 -14.94 5.52 2.12
C GLY A 68 -13.75 4.91 1.37
N ASP A 69 -12.52 5.40 1.62
CA ASP A 69 -11.32 4.94 0.94
C ASP A 69 -10.82 3.57 1.41
N LEU A 70 -11.22 3.10 2.60
CA LEU A 70 -10.87 1.77 3.10
C LEU A 70 -11.49 0.63 2.29
N THR A 71 -12.57 0.89 1.54
CA THR A 71 -13.15 -0.11 0.64
C THR A 71 -12.18 -0.55 -0.45
N ASN A 72 -11.17 0.27 -0.76
CA ASN A 72 -10.11 -0.08 -1.69
C ASN A 72 -9.22 -1.23 -1.19
N LEU A 73 -9.20 -1.53 0.12
CA LEU A 73 -8.51 -2.71 0.65
C LEU A 73 -9.11 -4.02 0.11
N CYS A 74 -10.35 -3.99 -0.36
CA CYS A 74 -10.99 -5.13 -1.01
C CYS A 74 -10.53 -5.33 -2.46
N LEU A 75 -9.80 -4.38 -3.06
CA LEU A 75 -9.23 -4.51 -4.40
C LEU A 75 -7.94 -5.34 -4.34
N THR A 76 -8.11 -6.64 -4.11
CA THR A 76 -7.00 -7.59 -4.10
C THR A 76 -6.83 -8.24 -5.47
N PHE A 77 -5.59 -8.31 -5.96
CA PHE A 77 -5.23 -8.94 -7.24
C PHE A 77 -4.18 -10.04 -7.01
N PRO A 78 -4.58 -11.23 -6.50
CA PRO A 78 -3.64 -12.27 -6.11
C PRO A 78 -2.69 -12.73 -7.21
N GLU A 79 -3.15 -12.71 -8.46
CA GLU A 79 -2.39 -13.13 -9.63
C GLU A 79 -1.71 -11.94 -10.36
N LEU A 80 -2.01 -10.70 -9.98
CA LEU A 80 -1.50 -9.46 -10.59
C LEU A 80 -1.58 -9.46 -12.12
N ARG A 81 -2.64 -10.03 -12.72
CA ARG A 81 -2.73 -10.13 -14.18
C ARG A 81 -3.21 -8.80 -14.76
N PRO A 82 -2.76 -8.40 -15.97
CA PRO A 82 -3.29 -7.22 -16.66
C PRO A 82 -4.82 -7.15 -16.71
N ALA A 83 -5.48 -8.31 -16.91
CA ALA A 83 -6.94 -8.40 -16.95
C ALA A 83 -7.61 -8.07 -15.61
N ASP A 84 -6.92 -8.26 -14.48
CA ASP A 84 -7.44 -7.90 -13.16
C ASP A 84 -7.44 -6.37 -12.96
N PHE A 85 -6.48 -5.65 -13.56
CA PHE A 85 -6.39 -4.19 -13.52
C PHE A 85 -7.27 -3.49 -14.56
N ARG A 86 -7.50 -4.12 -15.72
CA ARG A 86 -8.20 -3.51 -16.86
C ARG A 86 -9.56 -2.86 -16.54
N PRO A 87 -10.41 -3.39 -15.64
CA PRO A 87 -11.67 -2.74 -15.27
C PRO A 87 -11.51 -1.47 -14.43
N TRP A 88 -10.33 -1.28 -13.82
CA TRP A 88 -10.07 -0.25 -12.81
C TRP A 88 -9.16 0.88 -13.30
N ILE A 89 -8.60 0.75 -14.51
CA ILE A 89 -7.79 1.82 -15.09
C ILE A 89 -8.66 3.00 -15.55
N ASP A 90 -8.08 4.19 -15.55
CA ASP A 90 -8.64 5.36 -16.18
C ASP A 90 -8.21 5.42 -17.67
N GLU A 91 -9.15 5.30 -18.59
CA GLU A 91 -8.87 5.35 -20.03
C GLU A 91 -8.36 6.74 -20.49
N ALA A 92 -8.69 7.81 -19.76
CA ALA A 92 -8.12 9.12 -20.04
C ALA A 92 -6.62 9.15 -19.72
N GLN A 93 -6.18 8.45 -18.66
CA GLN A 93 -4.76 8.30 -18.34
C GLN A 93 -4.04 7.43 -19.38
N ALA A 94 -4.67 6.33 -19.83
CA ALA A 94 -4.13 5.51 -20.92
C ALA A 94 -3.92 6.35 -22.20
N THR A 95 -4.93 7.14 -22.57
CA THR A 95 -4.87 8.04 -23.73
C THR A 95 -3.77 9.10 -23.56
N ALA A 96 -3.67 9.73 -22.39
CA ALA A 96 -2.64 10.74 -22.11
C ALA A 96 -1.22 10.15 -22.14
N ALA A 97 -1.07 8.86 -21.79
CA ALA A 97 0.18 8.11 -21.90
C ALA A 97 0.47 7.61 -23.33
N GLY A 98 -0.45 7.79 -24.29
CA GLY A 98 -0.32 7.30 -25.66
C GLY A 98 -0.44 5.77 -25.78
N LEU A 99 -1.10 5.13 -24.81
CA LEU A 99 -1.24 3.68 -24.73
C LEU A 99 -2.69 3.25 -24.98
N SER A 100 -2.87 2.03 -25.50
CA SER A 100 -4.20 1.41 -25.48
C SER A 100 -4.61 1.10 -24.04
N PRO A 101 -5.92 1.00 -23.72
CA PRO A 101 -6.35 0.61 -22.39
C PRO A 101 -5.77 -0.74 -21.92
N ASP A 102 -5.59 -1.69 -22.83
CA ASP A 102 -5.04 -3.01 -22.49
C ASP A 102 -3.54 -2.93 -22.20
N ASP A 103 -2.79 -2.15 -22.99
CA ASP A 103 -1.36 -1.91 -22.75
C ASP A 103 -1.13 -1.13 -21.44
N PHE A 104 -2.00 -0.16 -21.14
CA PHE A 104 -1.94 0.59 -19.89
C PHE A 104 -2.24 -0.31 -18.68
N ALA A 105 -3.24 -1.19 -18.78
CA ALA A 105 -3.52 -2.17 -17.73
C ALA A 105 -2.34 -3.14 -17.51
N ALA A 106 -1.67 -3.57 -18.59
CA ALA A 106 -0.47 -4.38 -18.50
C ALA A 106 0.69 -3.62 -17.83
N GLN A 107 0.85 -2.34 -18.13
CA GLN A 107 1.84 -1.48 -17.48
C GLN A 107 1.55 -1.29 -15.99
N GLN A 108 0.29 -1.14 -15.59
CA GLN A 108 -0.09 -1.07 -14.17
C GLN A 108 0.23 -2.39 -13.46
N ALA A 109 -0.15 -3.53 -14.02
CA ALA A 109 0.16 -4.84 -13.47
C ALA A 109 1.68 -5.05 -13.24
N ASP A 110 2.50 -4.67 -14.21
CA ASP A 110 3.96 -4.73 -14.11
C ASP A 110 4.52 -3.78 -13.04
N THR A 111 3.97 -2.57 -12.93
CA THR A 111 4.35 -1.60 -11.88
C THR A 111 4.09 -2.16 -10.49
N TRP A 112 2.90 -2.71 -10.26
CA TRP A 112 2.53 -3.34 -8.99
C TRP A 112 3.39 -4.56 -8.69
N THR A 113 3.60 -5.44 -9.69
CA THR A 113 4.44 -6.64 -9.54
C THR A 113 5.87 -6.27 -9.12
N LYS A 114 6.50 -5.32 -9.80
CA LYS A 114 7.85 -4.85 -9.47
C LYS A 114 7.91 -4.15 -8.12
N GLY A 115 6.91 -3.33 -7.80
CA GLY A 115 6.81 -2.62 -6.53
C GLY A 115 6.75 -3.60 -5.35
N LEU A 116 5.79 -4.54 -5.38
CA LEU A 116 5.63 -5.57 -4.36
C LEU A 116 6.87 -6.46 -4.23
N ALA A 117 7.41 -6.93 -5.35
CA ALA A 117 8.64 -7.73 -5.35
C ALA A 117 9.83 -6.97 -4.74
N GLY A 118 9.90 -5.64 -4.96
CA GLY A 118 10.88 -4.77 -4.33
C GLY A 118 10.78 -4.70 -2.80
N TRP A 119 9.65 -5.10 -2.22
CA TRP A 119 9.42 -5.24 -0.78
C TRP A 119 9.42 -6.71 -0.30
N GLY A 120 9.69 -7.66 -1.20
CA GLY A 120 9.65 -9.09 -0.89
C GLY A 120 8.23 -9.69 -0.90
N PHE A 121 7.22 -8.94 -1.36
CA PHE A 121 5.83 -9.39 -1.45
C PHE A 121 5.47 -9.89 -2.85
N GLY A 122 4.39 -10.66 -2.93
CA GLY A 122 3.75 -11.08 -4.17
C GLY A 122 2.27 -10.69 -4.16
N GLY A 123 1.49 -11.06 -5.18
CA GLY A 123 0.06 -10.70 -5.21
C GLY A 123 -0.78 -11.37 -4.13
N ALA A 124 -0.39 -12.58 -3.68
CA ALA A 124 -1.17 -13.42 -2.77
C ALA A 124 -0.64 -13.47 -1.33
N ASN A 125 0.41 -12.71 -1.01
CA ASN A 125 1.11 -12.75 0.28
C ASN A 125 1.14 -11.38 0.93
#